data_AF-A0A819HEC3-F1
#
_entry.id   AF-A0A819HEC3-F1
#
_cell.length_a   1.000
_cell.length_b   1.000
_cell.length_c   1.000
_cell.angle_alpha   90.00
_cell.angle_beta   90.00
_cell.angle_gamma   90.00
#
_symmetry.space_group_name_H-M   'P 1'
#
loop_
_entity.id
_entity.type
_entity.pdbx_description
1 polymer ?
#
loop_
_entity_poly.entity_id
_entity_poly.type
_entity_poly.pdbx_seq_one_letter_code
_entity_poly.pdbx_strand_id
1 'polypeptide(L)'
;MHIQRDEHSRKLCYPVIGLKLEESVERLQITYRLTTNTRRVLNVCEKNPIDEHALNYDEYNPFNNCAASNVPHLSVSEFKNETEFNLK
;
A
#
# COMPACT_ATOMS: atom_id res chain seq x y z
N MET A 1 18.28 25.49 0.97
CA MET A 1 17.03 24.83 0.54
C MET A 1 15.90 25.25 1.45
N HIS A 2 14.97 26.05 0.94
CA HIS A 2 13.72 26.37 1.65
C HIS A 2 12.78 25.19 1.43
N ILE A 3 12.49 24.43 2.49
CA ILE A 3 11.47 23.38 2.44
C ILE A 3 10.12 24.08 2.58
N GLN A 4 9.42 24.27 1.46
CA GLN A 4 8.00 24.62 1.47
C GLN A 4 7.24 23.43 2.06
N ARG A 5 6.70 23.61 3.28
CA ARG A 5 5.80 22.63 3.89
C ARG A 5 4.44 22.78 3.20
N ASP A 6 4.15 21.89 2.26
CA ASP A 6 2.82 21.75 1.66
C ASP A 6 1.75 21.63 2.76
N GLU A 7 0.80 22.57 2.71
CA GLU A 7 -0.26 22.75 3.70
C GLU A 7 -1.27 21.59 3.71
N HIS A 8 -1.31 20.79 2.63
CA HIS A 8 -2.24 19.66 2.48
C HIS A 8 -1.95 18.46 3.38
N SER A 9 -0.74 18.33 3.94
CA SER A 9 -0.37 17.17 4.77
C SER A 9 -0.76 17.32 6.27
N ARG A 10 -1.25 18.49 6.70
CA ARG A 10 -1.53 18.73 8.13
C ARG A 10 -2.92 18.30 8.59
N LYS A 11 -3.79 17.75 7.74
CA LYS A 11 -5.18 17.45 8.13
C LYS A 11 -5.38 16.21 9.03
N LEU A 12 -4.32 15.48 9.39
CA LEU A 12 -4.45 14.25 10.20
C LEU A 12 -4.20 14.41 11.70
N CYS A 13 -3.89 15.60 12.22
CA CYS A 13 -3.68 15.78 13.66
C CYS A 13 -4.04 17.20 14.14
N TYR A 14 -5.30 17.59 13.98
CA TYR A 14 -5.82 18.79 14.66
C TYR A 14 -6.84 18.39 15.72
N PRO A 15 -6.78 18.98 16.94
CA PRO A 15 -7.81 18.78 17.93
C PRO A 15 -9.17 19.21 17.36
N VAL A 16 -10.18 18.37 17.55
CA VAL A 16 -11.56 18.55 17.07
C VAL A 16 -12.25 19.66 17.87
N ILE A 17 -11.79 20.90 17.72
CA ILE A 17 -12.42 22.07 18.33
C ILE A 17 -12.97 22.91 17.18
N GLY A 18 -14.30 22.97 17.05
CA GLY A 18 -14.99 23.82 16.07
C GLY A 18 -15.53 23.14 14.82
N LEU A 19 -15.52 21.80 14.71
CA LEU A 19 -16.21 21.13 13.60
C LEU A 19 -17.71 21.00 13.90
N LYS A 20 -18.55 21.27 12.90
CA LYS A 20 -19.99 21.02 12.97
C LYS A 20 -20.23 19.51 13.14
N LEU A 21 -21.20 19.12 13.97
CA LEU A 21 -21.47 17.71 14.29
C LEU A 21 -21.56 16.83 13.04
N GLU A 22 -22.20 17.34 11.98
CA GLU A 22 -22.34 16.66 10.69
C GLU A 22 -21.00 16.26 10.05
N GLU A 23 -19.99 17.13 10.13
CA GLU A 23 -18.67 16.87 9.55
C GLU A 23 -17.94 15.74 10.30
N SER A 24 -18.10 15.70 11.63
CA SER A 24 -17.55 14.61 12.45
C SER A 24 -18.25 13.28 12.15
N VAL A 25 -19.59 13.31 11.99
CA VAL A 25 -20.39 12.14 11.62
C VAL A 25 -19.98 11.61 10.23
N GLU A 26 -19.81 12.49 9.25
CA GLU A 26 -19.38 12.11 7.90
C GLU A 26 -18.01 11.43 7.92
N ARG A 27 -17.02 12.00 8.62
CA ARG A 27 -15.68 11.40 8.75
C ARG A 27 -15.71 10.04 9.44
N LEU A 28 -16.54 9.88 10.47
CA LEU A 28 -16.74 8.60 11.15
C LEU A 28 -17.37 7.57 10.23
N GLN A 29 -18.39 7.95 9.46
CA GLN A 29 -19.06 7.08 8.50
C GLN A 29 -18.09 6.61 7.40
N ILE A 30 -17.27 7.52 6.87
CA ILE A 30 -16.23 7.17 5.88
C ILE A 30 -15.26 6.15 6.47
N THR A 31 -14.73 6.41 7.67
CA THR A 31 -13.77 5.52 8.34
C THR A 31 -14.37 4.14 8.61
N TYR A 32 -15.62 4.09 9.09
CA TYR A 32 -16.33 2.84 9.31
C TYR A 32 -16.51 2.05 8.02
N ARG A 33 -16.92 2.71 6.92
CA ARG A 33 -17.08 2.06 5.61
C ARG A 33 -15.77 1.50 5.07
N LEU A 34 -14.66 2.24 5.18
CA LEU A 34 -13.35 1.77 4.70
C LEU A 34 -12.89 0.53 5.47
N THR A 35 -12.90 0.59 6.80
CA THR A 35 -12.41 -0.50 7.66
C THR A 35 -13.26 -1.78 7.56
N THR A 36 -14.58 -1.63 7.56
CA THR A 36 -15.50 -2.78 7.47
C THR A 36 -15.43 -3.50 6.14
N ASN A 37 -15.32 -2.75 5.03
CA ASN A 37 -15.18 -3.34 3.70
C ASN A 37 -13.86 -4.11 3.56
N THR A 38 -12.73 -3.55 4.00
CA THR A 38 -11.44 -4.23 3.97
C THR A 38 -11.49 -5.55 4.75
N ARG A 39 -12.04 -5.54 5.97
CA ARG A 39 -12.17 -6.75 6.78
C ARG A 39 -13.03 -7.83 6.10
N ARG A 40 -14.09 -7.42 5.41
CA ARG A 40 -14.95 -8.36 4.65
C ARG A 40 -14.17 -9.05 3.53
N VAL A 41 -13.35 -8.29 2.79
CA VAL A 41 -12.51 -8.85 1.72
C VAL A 41 -11.51 -9.84 2.30
N LEU A 42 -10.79 -9.45 3.36
CA LEU A 42 -9.83 -10.33 4.05
C LEU A 42 -10.46 -11.64 4.50
N ASN A 43 -11.65 -11.60 5.13
CA ASN A 43 -12.36 -12.80 5.56
C ASN A 43 -12.72 -13.76 4.41
N VAL A 44 -12.85 -13.26 3.17
CA VAL A 44 -13.07 -14.10 1.99
C VAL A 44 -11.74 -14.68 1.50
N CYS A 45 -10.68 -13.86 1.43
CA CYS A 45 -9.34 -14.29 1.04
C CYS A 45 -8.78 -15.37 1.99
N GLU A 46 -8.96 -15.23 3.30
CA GLU A 46 -8.48 -16.21 4.29
C GLU A 46 -9.12 -17.60 4.14
N LYS A 47 -10.34 -17.68 3.59
CA LYS A 47 -11.02 -18.96 3.35
C LYS A 47 -10.49 -19.70 2.13
N ASN A 48 -9.86 -18.99 1.21
CA ASN A 48 -9.26 -19.52 0.00
C ASN A 48 -7.96 -18.74 -0.30
N PRO A 49 -6.89 -18.97 0.48
CA PRO A 49 -5.65 -18.20 0.42
C PRO A 49 -4.78 -18.70 -0.74
N ILE A 50 -5.35 -18.74 -1.94
CA ILE A 50 -4.67 -19.11 -3.16
C ILE A 50 -4.68 -17.92 -4.10
N ASP A 51 -3.52 -17.63 -4.66
CA ASP A 51 -3.42 -16.74 -5.81
C ASP A 51 -3.59 -17.58 -7.08
N GLU A 52 -4.54 -17.20 -7.93
CA GLU A 52 -4.79 -17.91 -9.18
C GLU A 52 -3.66 -17.69 -10.20
N HIS A 53 -3.03 -16.52 -10.17
CA HIS A 53 -2.02 -16.10 -11.12
C HIS A 53 -0.72 -15.75 -10.40
N ALA A 54 0.40 -16.33 -10.85
CA ALA A 54 1.71 -15.91 -10.39
C ALA A 54 2.03 -14.52 -10.95
N LEU A 55 2.39 -13.60 -10.06
CA LEU A 55 2.82 -12.25 -10.43
C LEU A 55 4.34 -12.16 -10.35
N ASN A 56 4.95 -11.31 -11.20
CA ASN A 56 6.34 -10.92 -11.05
C ASN A 56 6.47 -9.85 -9.93
N TYR A 57 6.16 -10.29 -8.71
CA TYR A 57 6.14 -9.47 -7.50
C TYR A 57 6.58 -10.33 -6.31
N ASP A 58 7.52 -9.81 -5.52
CA ASP A 58 7.99 -10.42 -4.29
C ASP A 58 7.81 -9.41 -3.15
N GLU A 59 6.98 -9.78 -2.18
CA GLU A 59 6.64 -8.93 -1.04
C GLU A 59 7.76 -8.81 0.00
N TYR A 60 8.72 -9.74 0.01
CA TYR A 60 9.82 -9.77 0.97
C TYR A 60 11.12 -9.18 0.43
N ASN A 61 11.22 -8.98 -0.89
CA ASN A 61 12.42 -8.48 -1.53
C ASN A 61 12.29 -7.00 -1.91
N PRO A 62 13.09 -6.09 -1.32
CA PRO A 62 13.02 -4.67 -1.64
C PRO A 62 13.37 -4.39 -3.11
N PHE A 63 12.54 -3.57 -3.77
CA PHE A 63 12.72 -3.19 -5.17
C PHE A 63 12.52 -1.68 -5.40
N ASN A 64 13.07 -1.21 -6.51
CA ASN A 64 12.83 0.13 -7.06
C ASN A 64 11.89 0.00 -8.26
N ASN A 65 10.87 0.86 -8.33
CA ASN A 65 10.01 0.94 -9.51
C ASN A 65 10.68 1.82 -10.58
N CYS A 66 10.84 1.28 -11.78
CA CYS A 66 11.33 2.05 -12.92
C CYS A 66 10.21 2.94 -13.48
N ALA A 67 10.37 4.27 -13.44
CA ALA A 67 9.36 5.21 -13.92
C ALA A 67 9.05 5.12 -15.42
N ALA A 68 9.94 4.51 -16.22
CA ALA A 68 9.73 4.34 -17.65
C ALA A 68 9.01 3.03 -18.00
N SER A 69 9.38 1.91 -17.36
CA SER A 69 8.82 0.59 -17.67
C SER A 69 7.68 0.16 -16.76
N ASN A 70 7.55 0.76 -15.56
CA ASN A 70 6.67 0.32 -14.49
C ASN A 70 6.88 -1.16 -14.10
N VAL A 71 8.10 -1.66 -14.29
CA VAL A 71 8.52 -3.00 -13.88
C VAL A 71 9.38 -2.87 -12.62
N PRO A 72 9.19 -3.71 -11.59
CA PRO A 72 10.02 -3.69 -10.40
C PRO A 72 11.44 -4.16 -10.74
N HIS A 73 12.44 -3.39 -10.35
CA HIS A 73 13.85 -3.76 -10.43
C HIS A 73 14.35 -4.01 -9.01
N LEU A 74 14.79 -5.24 -8.74
CA LEU A 74 15.29 -5.61 -7.42
C LEU A 74 16.42 -4.65 -7.00
N SER A 75 16.32 -4.13 -5.78
CA SER A 75 17.39 -3.33 -5.22
C SER A 75 18.55 -4.27 -4.90
N VAL A 76 19.78 -3.80 -5.12
CA VAL A 76 21.01 -4.61 -5.28
C VAL A 76 21.47 -5.34 -3.99
N SER A 77 20.59 -5.57 -3.01
CA SER A 77 20.92 -6.25 -1.75
C SER A 77 21.05 -7.77 -1.85
N GLU A 78 20.56 -8.43 -2.90
CA GLU A 78 20.76 -9.87 -3.11
C GLU A 78 21.02 -10.21 -4.59
N PHE A 79 22.23 -9.95 -5.08
CA PHE A 79 22.78 -10.78 -6.17
C PHE A 79 23.08 -12.17 -5.59
N LYS A 80 22.06 -13.02 -5.44
CA LYS A 80 22.31 -14.46 -5.43
C LYS A 80 22.65 -14.82 -6.87
N ASN A 81 23.85 -15.36 -7.04
CA ASN A 81 24.42 -15.71 -8.33
C ASN A 81 23.61 -16.85 -8.97
N GLU A 82 22.54 -16.54 -9.70
CA GLU A 82 21.78 -17.53 -10.46
C GLU A 82 22.36 -17.67 -11.87
N THR A 83 23.49 -18.37 -11.96
CA THR A 83 23.92 -19.04 -13.20
C THR A 83 23.52 -20.52 -13.18
N GLU A 84 22.42 -20.88 -12.51
CA GLU A 84 21.87 -22.24 -12.49
C GLU A 84 20.33 -22.22 -12.39
N PHE A 85 19.64 -21.85 -13.48
CA PHE A 85 18.31 -22.41 -13.73
C PHE A 85 18.17 -22.82 -15.19
N ASN A 86 18.86 -23.94 -15.46
CA ASN A 86 18.54 -25.01 -16.39
C ASN A 86 17.86 -24.64 -17.72
N LEU A 87 18.66 -24.72 -18.77
CA LEU A 87 18.23 -25.34 -20.03
C LEU A 87 17.52 -26.67 -19.73
N LYS A 88 16.21 -26.70 -19.99
CA LYS A 88 15.51 -27.88 -20.47
C LYS A 88 14.37 -27.45 -21.38
#